data_AF-A0A522Q854-F1
#
_entry.id   AF-A0A522Q854-F1
#
_cell.length_a   1.000
_cell.length_b   1.000
_cell.length_c   1.000
_cell.angle_alpha   90.00
_cell.angle_beta   90.00
_cell.angle_gamma   90.00
#
_symmetry.space_group_name_H-M   'P 1'
#
loop_
_entity.id
_entity.type
_entity.pdbx_description
1 polymer ?
#
loop_
_entity_poly.entity_id
_entity_poly.type
_entity_poly.pdbx_seq_one_letter_code
_entity_poly.pdbx_strand_id
1 'polypeptide(L)'
;MTMSVGEFEVSNGPGDSAPMTPTAVAAIQGRSLWAIAWRRLRQDRVAMAGGIAVIVLVLIAIFARYLSAWYGVTPNQAFVSGLDASTTMPIGSFGGMTGSHWLGITPVTGNDIFVDVLYGLRTSLIIGGISTLLSLVLGLVFGTIAGYFG
;
A
#
# COMPACT_ATOMS: atom_id res chain seq x y z
N MET A 1 19.18 87.06 4.38
CA MET A 1 19.89 85.77 4.48
C MET A 1 19.14 84.79 3.58
N THR A 2 19.47 84.78 2.28
CA THR A 2 18.77 84.01 1.24
C THR A 2 19.67 82.85 0.85
N MET A 3 19.27 81.61 1.14
CA MET A 3 20.03 80.43 0.73
C MET A 3 19.76 80.13 -0.75
N SER A 4 20.85 80.16 -1.52
CA SER A 4 20.94 79.76 -2.93
C SER A 4 20.61 78.28 -3.05
N VAL A 5 19.57 77.96 -3.82
CA VAL A 5 19.22 76.58 -4.19
C VAL A 5 20.32 76.09 -5.13
N GLY A 6 21.04 75.04 -4.72
CA GLY A 6 22.04 74.39 -5.54
C GLY A 6 21.39 73.67 -6.72
N GLU A 7 21.90 73.97 -7.91
CA GLU A 7 21.57 73.31 -9.17
C GLU A 7 22.06 71.86 -9.10
N PHE A 8 21.13 70.91 -8.99
CA PHE A 8 21.43 69.49 -9.15
C PHE A 8 21.55 69.22 -10.65
N GLU A 9 22.77 69.27 -11.15
CA GLU A 9 23.11 68.87 -12.51
C GLU A 9 23.01 67.35 -12.62
N VAL A 10 21.88 66.88 -13.16
CA VAL A 10 21.68 65.46 -13.49
C VAL A 10 22.54 65.15 -14.72
N SER A 11 23.75 64.66 -14.46
CA SER A 11 24.65 64.11 -15.47
C SER A 11 24.04 62.82 -16.04
N ASN A 12 23.26 62.96 -17.11
CA ASN A 12 22.83 61.85 -17.95
C ASN A 12 24.00 61.40 -18.82
N GLY A 13 24.87 60.55 -18.27
CA GLY A 13 25.91 59.86 -19.02
C GLY A 13 25.30 58.92 -20.07
N PRO A 14 25.84 58.86 -21.31
CA PRO A 14 25.29 58.04 -22.39
C PRO A 14 25.69 56.57 -22.24
N GLY A 15 25.25 55.90 -21.17
CA GLY A 15 25.72 54.56 -20.81
C GLY A 15 24.67 53.55 -20.31
N ASP A 16 23.55 53.98 -19.73
CA ASP A 16 22.66 53.04 -19.01
C ASP A 16 21.37 52.70 -19.76
N SER A 17 21.50 52.37 -21.05
CA SER A 17 20.45 51.72 -21.84
C SER A 17 20.83 50.28 -22.20
N ALA A 18 21.57 49.60 -21.32
CA ALA A 18 21.63 48.15 -21.39
C ALA A 18 20.20 47.62 -21.19
N PRO A 19 19.61 46.90 -22.16
CA PRO A 19 18.30 46.32 -21.97
C PRO A 19 18.42 45.40 -20.75
N MET A 20 17.71 45.74 -19.68
CA MET A 20 17.50 44.81 -18.57
C MET A 20 16.74 43.63 -19.16
N THR A 21 17.47 42.63 -19.64
CA THR A 21 16.89 41.33 -19.97
C THR A 21 16.09 40.93 -18.75
N PRO A 22 14.75 40.79 -18.86
CA PRO A 22 13.97 40.37 -17.73
C PRO A 22 14.51 39.00 -17.35
N THR A 23 15.19 38.92 -16.21
CA THR A 23 15.63 37.66 -15.63
C THR A 23 14.37 36.83 -15.53
N ALA A 24 14.22 35.87 -16.44
CA ALA A 24 13.06 35.01 -16.52
C ALA A 24 12.93 34.37 -15.14
N VAL A 25 11.96 34.84 -14.35
CA VAL A 25 11.66 34.28 -13.05
C VAL A 25 11.26 32.85 -13.35
N ALA A 26 12.19 31.92 -13.10
CA ALA A 26 12.01 30.51 -13.38
C ALA A 26 10.66 30.12 -12.78
N ALA A 27 9.70 29.80 -13.65
CA ALA A 27 8.34 29.52 -13.25
C ALA A 27 8.40 28.50 -12.12
N ILE A 28 7.84 28.86 -10.96
CA ILE A 28 7.72 27.96 -9.82
C ILE A 28 6.87 26.80 -10.34
N GLN A 29 7.55 25.74 -10.76
CA GLN A 29 6.96 24.48 -11.16
C GLN A 29 6.26 23.95 -9.92
N GLY A 30 4.95 24.23 -9.81
CA GLY A 30 4.06 23.67 -8.82
C GLY A 30 4.05 22.16 -9.02
N ARG A 31 5.05 21.48 -8.47
CA ARG A 31 5.12 20.02 -8.50
C ARG A 31 3.88 19.52 -7.79
N SER A 32 3.13 18.67 -8.48
CA SER A 32 1.88 18.11 -7.96
C SER A 32 2.13 17.50 -6.58
N LEU A 33 1.18 17.69 -5.67
CA LEU A 33 1.22 17.10 -4.32
C LEU A 33 1.50 15.59 -4.37
N TRP A 34 1.00 14.93 -5.42
CA TRP A 34 1.26 13.52 -5.71
C TRP A 34 2.74 13.20 -5.98
N ALA A 35 3.42 14.01 -6.78
CA ALA A 35 4.85 13.81 -7.06
C ALA A 35 5.71 13.98 -5.80
N ILE A 36 5.31 14.87 -4.89
CA ILE A 36 5.98 15.10 -3.61
C ILE A 36 5.72 13.92 -2.67
N ALA A 37 4.47 13.47 -2.55
CA ALA A 37 4.10 12.30 -1.75
C ALA A 37 4.82 11.03 -2.22
N TRP A 38 4.88 10.79 -3.54
CA TRP A 38 5.52 9.61 -4.13
C TRP A 38 7.02 9.57 -3.88
N ARG A 39 7.69 10.72 -3.96
CA ARG A 39 9.13 10.83 -3.67
C ARG A 39 9.41 10.56 -2.20
N ARG A 40 8.57 11.08 -1.30
CA ARG A 40 8.71 10.88 0.15
C ARG A 40 8.49 9.43 0.54
N LEU A 41 7.49 8.77 -0.05
CA LEU A 41 7.23 7.34 0.18
C LEU A 41 8.42 6.47 -0.26
N ARG A 42 9.03 6.74 -1.42
CA ARG A 42 10.18 5.96 -1.93
C ARG A 42 11.49 6.18 -1.16
N GLN A 43 11.64 7.32 -0.48
CA GLN A 43 12.84 7.58 0.34
C GLN A 43 12.80 6.83 1.67
N ASP A 44 11.61 6.49 2.16
CA ASP A 44 11.45 5.77 3.41
C ASP A 44 11.50 4.24 3.17
N ARG A 45 12.62 3.63 3.60
CA ARG A 45 12.85 2.18 3.46
C ARG A 45 11.84 1.36 4.27
N VAL A 46 11.37 1.88 5.40
CA VAL A 46 10.39 1.20 6.27
C VAL A 46 9.01 1.24 5.61
N ALA A 47 8.62 2.41 5.11
CA ALA A 47 7.35 2.56 4.38
C ALA A 47 7.33 1.71 3.09
N MET A 48 8.45 1.64 2.37
CA MET A 48 8.58 0.78 1.19
C MET A 48 8.51 -0.71 1.54
N ALA A 49 9.16 -1.16 2.60
CA ALA A 49 9.10 -2.56 3.03
C ALA A 49 7.66 -2.97 3.39
N GLY A 50 6.95 -2.13 4.16
CA GLY A 50 5.55 -2.34 4.47
C GLY A 50 4.65 -2.36 3.23
N GLY A 51 4.84 -1.39 2.31
CA GLY A 51 4.10 -1.33 1.06
C GLY A 51 4.30 -2.56 0.17
N ILE A 52 5.55 -3.05 0.07
CA ILE A 52 5.87 -4.29 -0.66
C ILE A 52 5.19 -5.48 0.01
N ALA A 53 5.25 -5.61 1.34
CA ALA A 53 4.60 -6.70 2.05
C ALA A 53 3.08 -6.72 1.82
N VAL A 54 2.42 -5.56 1.87
CA VAL A 54 0.98 -5.43 1.55
C VAL A 54 0.70 -5.84 0.11
N ILE A 55 1.48 -5.37 -0.86
CA ILE A 55 1.33 -5.76 -2.27
C ILE A 55 1.48 -7.26 -2.45
N VAL A 56 2.49 -7.87 -1.82
CA VAL A 56 2.70 -9.33 -1.85
C VAL A 56 1.50 -10.08 -1.28
N LEU A 57 0.97 -9.65 -0.13
CA LEU A 57 -0.21 -10.26 0.48
C LEU A 57 -1.47 -10.11 -0.38
N VAL A 58 -1.67 -8.95 -1.01
CA VAL A 58 -2.78 -8.71 -1.95
C VAL A 58 -2.65 -9.61 -3.17
N LEU A 59 -1.45 -9.72 -3.74
CA LEU A 59 -1.20 -10.63 -4.86
C LEU A 59 -1.51 -12.07 -4.45
N ILE A 60 -0.99 -12.56 -3.32
CA ILE A 60 -1.28 -13.91 -2.81
C ILE A 60 -2.79 -14.13 -2.66
N ALA A 61 -3.55 -13.17 -2.13
CA ALA A 61 -5.00 -13.30 -1.96
C ALA A 61 -5.78 -13.31 -3.29
N ILE A 62 -5.36 -12.53 -4.29
CA ILE A 62 -5.97 -12.53 -5.62
C ILE A 62 -5.65 -13.86 -6.33
N PHE A 63 -4.38 -14.28 -6.29
CA PHE A 63 -3.94 -15.52 -6.88
C PHE A 63 -4.45 -16.75 -6.13
N ALA A 64 -4.86 -16.65 -4.86
CA ALA A 64 -5.44 -17.77 -4.11
C ALA A 64 -6.71 -18.34 -4.78
N ARG A 65 -7.55 -17.48 -5.37
CA ARG A 65 -8.74 -17.95 -6.12
C ARG A 65 -8.38 -18.57 -7.47
N TYR A 66 -7.28 -18.12 -8.08
CA TYR A 66 -6.78 -18.72 -9.32
C TYR A 66 -6.08 -20.06 -9.05
N LEU A 67 -5.33 -20.17 -7.95
CA LEU A 67 -4.73 -21.41 -7.48
C LEU A 67 -5.80 -22.44 -7.10
N SER A 68 -6.84 -22.06 -6.34
CA SER A 68 -7.91 -23.00 -6.02
C SER A 68 -8.71 -23.45 -7.25
N ALA A 69 -8.84 -22.59 -8.26
CA ALA A 69 -9.45 -22.96 -9.54
C ALA A 69 -8.55 -23.89 -10.38
N TRP A 70 -7.23 -23.71 -10.35
CA TRP A 70 -6.28 -24.54 -11.12
C TRP A 70 -5.99 -25.90 -10.45
N TYR A 71 -6.03 -25.96 -9.11
CA TYR A 71 -5.79 -27.19 -8.35
C TYR A 71 -7.02 -28.10 -8.25
N GLY A 72 -8.22 -27.65 -8.62
CA GLY A 72 -9.42 -28.50 -8.65
C GLY A 72 -9.92 -28.99 -7.27
N VAL A 73 -9.29 -28.58 -6.18
CA VAL A 73 -9.67 -28.93 -4.81
C VAL A 73 -10.61 -27.86 -4.27
N THR A 74 -11.90 -28.20 -4.21
CA THR A 74 -12.92 -27.33 -3.62
C THR A 74 -12.81 -27.37 -2.08
N PRO A 75 -12.97 -26.25 -1.34
CA PRO A 75 -12.82 -26.19 0.13
C PRO A 75 -13.83 -26.99 0.97
N ASN A 76 -14.50 -27.97 0.38
CA ASN A 76 -15.53 -28.81 1.01
C ASN A 76 -15.55 -30.21 0.41
N GLN A 77 -14.47 -30.63 -0.28
CA GLN A 77 -14.28 -32.05 -0.55
C GLN A 77 -13.60 -32.65 0.67
N ALA A 78 -14.41 -33.02 1.66
CA ALA A 78 -13.95 -33.86 2.75
C ALA A 78 -13.40 -35.16 2.12
N PHE A 79 -12.10 -35.38 2.19
CA PHE A 79 -11.49 -36.63 1.73
C PHE A 79 -11.74 -37.71 2.77
N VAL A 80 -13.00 -38.15 2.88
CA VAL A 80 -13.43 -39.20 3.82
C VAL A 80 -12.69 -40.52 3.56
N SER A 81 -12.21 -40.74 2.33
CA SER A 81 -11.39 -41.87 1.93
C SER A 81 -9.96 -41.87 2.51
N GLY A 82 -9.50 -40.74 3.07
CA GLY A 82 -8.21 -40.58 3.74
C GLY A 82 -8.28 -40.65 5.26
N LEU A 83 -9.46 -40.93 5.83
CA LEU A 83 -9.70 -41.02 7.28
C LEU A 83 -10.05 -42.46 7.65
N ASP A 84 -9.50 -42.93 8.77
CA ASP A 84 -9.92 -44.19 9.37
C ASP A 84 -11.37 -44.05 9.88
N ALA A 85 -12.26 -44.93 9.42
CA ALA A 85 -13.69 -44.94 9.73
C ALA A 85 -13.99 -45.13 11.24
N SER A 86 -13.01 -45.57 12.03
CA SER A 86 -13.16 -45.80 13.48
C SER A 86 -12.61 -44.68 14.36
N THR A 87 -11.55 -44.00 13.92
CA THR A 87 -10.84 -42.97 14.71
C THR A 87 -10.97 -41.57 14.14
N THR A 88 -11.50 -41.42 12.92
CA THR A 88 -11.64 -40.14 12.21
C THR A 88 -10.31 -39.37 12.09
N MET A 89 -9.20 -40.10 12.19
CA MET A 89 -7.84 -39.57 12.08
C MET A 89 -7.32 -39.79 10.65
N PRO A 90 -6.47 -38.87 10.15
CA PRO A 90 -5.78 -39.03 8.88
C PRO A 90 -4.98 -40.32 8.82
N ILE A 91 -5.12 -41.07 7.74
CA ILE A 91 -4.35 -42.30 7.50
C ILE A 91 -2.96 -41.89 6.97
N GLY A 92 -1.91 -42.02 7.79
CA GLY A 92 -0.52 -41.76 7.39
C GLY A 92 0.30 -40.98 8.41
N SER A 93 1.63 -40.94 8.23
CA SER A 93 2.54 -40.16 9.08
C SER A 93 2.28 -38.65 8.95
N PHE A 94 2.44 -37.89 10.05
CA PHE A 94 2.23 -36.43 10.10
C PHE A 94 0.86 -35.94 9.58
N GLY A 95 -0.23 -36.69 9.79
CA GLY A 95 -1.57 -36.23 9.45
C GLY A 95 -1.92 -36.36 7.95
N GLY A 96 -1.38 -37.37 7.27
CA GLY A 96 -1.68 -37.64 5.85
C GLY A 96 -0.84 -36.84 4.85
N MET A 97 0.29 -36.27 5.30
CA MET A 97 1.19 -35.44 4.50
C MET A 97 1.75 -36.25 3.31
N THR A 98 1.29 -35.93 2.09
CA THR A 98 1.62 -36.65 0.85
C THR A 98 1.84 -35.62 -0.26
N GLY A 99 2.48 -35.96 -1.39
CA GLY A 99 2.72 -35.01 -2.50
C GLY A 99 1.47 -34.32 -3.06
N SER A 100 0.28 -34.85 -2.80
CA SER A 100 -1.02 -34.25 -3.10
C SER A 100 -1.57 -33.32 -2.01
N HIS A 101 -1.11 -33.45 -0.75
CA HIS A 101 -1.53 -32.69 0.43
C HIS A 101 -0.28 -32.21 1.19
N TRP A 102 0.25 -31.06 0.80
CA TRP A 102 1.56 -30.56 1.25
C TRP A 102 1.62 -30.29 2.76
N LEU A 103 0.51 -29.87 3.35
CA LEU A 103 0.41 -29.59 4.80
C LEU A 103 -0.40 -30.65 5.56
N GLY A 104 -0.81 -31.73 4.88
CA GLY A 104 -1.67 -32.77 5.46
C GLY A 104 -3.16 -32.40 5.46
N ILE A 105 -3.95 -33.26 6.08
CA ILE A 105 -5.41 -33.16 6.15
C ILE A 105 -5.88 -32.96 7.60
N THR A 106 -6.92 -32.17 7.77
CA THR A 106 -7.48 -31.85 9.09
C THR A 106 -8.14 -33.11 9.69
N PRO A 107 -7.88 -33.45 10.96
CA PRO A 107 -8.62 -34.51 11.65
C PRO A 107 -10.10 -34.16 11.70
N VAL A 108 -10.98 -35.17 11.72
CA VAL A 108 -12.44 -35.00 11.72
C VAL A 108 -13.04 -34.60 10.36
N THR A 109 -12.56 -33.51 9.75
CA THR A 109 -13.17 -32.95 8.52
C THR A 109 -12.53 -33.48 7.23
N GLY A 110 -11.28 -33.94 7.27
CA GLY A 110 -10.58 -34.46 6.08
C GLY A 110 -10.32 -33.42 4.99
N ASN A 111 -10.35 -32.13 5.34
CA ASN A 111 -10.04 -31.03 4.43
C ASN A 111 -8.53 -30.80 4.34
N ASP A 112 -8.04 -30.31 3.20
CA ASP A 112 -6.63 -29.95 3.01
C ASP A 112 -6.30 -28.63 3.73
N ILE A 113 -5.35 -28.69 4.68
CA ILE A 113 -4.90 -27.55 5.49
C ILE A 113 -4.31 -26.44 4.62
N PHE A 114 -3.66 -26.78 3.50
CA PHE A 114 -3.08 -25.79 2.59
C PHE A 114 -4.15 -24.92 1.93
N VAL A 115 -5.26 -25.54 1.52
CA VAL A 115 -6.41 -24.83 0.92
C VAL A 115 -7.11 -23.96 1.96
N ASP A 116 -7.26 -24.48 3.19
CA ASP A 116 -7.86 -23.73 4.30
C ASP A 116 -7.04 -22.48 4.66
N VAL A 117 -5.71 -22.59 4.70
CA VAL A 117 -4.82 -21.44 4.92
C VAL A 117 -4.94 -20.42 3.80
N LEU A 118 -4.95 -20.85 2.53
CA LEU A 118 -5.12 -19.95 1.39
C LEU A 118 -6.45 -19.19 1.44
N TYR A 119 -7.53 -19.87 1.81
CA TYR A 119 -8.85 -19.25 1.93
C TYR A 119 -8.96 -18.34 3.16
N GLY A 120 -8.34 -18.72 4.27
CA GLY A 120 -8.22 -17.91 5.48
C GLY A 120 -7.44 -16.62 5.25
N LEU A 121 -6.36 -16.68 4.47
CA LEU A 121 -5.59 -15.50 4.04
C LEU A 121 -6.45 -14.51 3.26
N ARG A 122 -7.26 -14.98 2.30
CA ARG A 122 -8.18 -14.12 1.53
C ARG A 122 -9.19 -13.41 2.44
N THR A 123 -9.85 -14.16 3.32
CA THR A 123 -10.88 -13.61 4.21
C THR A 123 -10.29 -12.56 5.16
N SER A 124 -9.14 -12.86 5.75
CA SER A 124 -8.43 -11.92 6.63
C SER A 124 -8.02 -10.64 5.90
N LEU A 125 -7.56 -10.74 4.65
CA LEU A 125 -7.15 -9.57 3.87
C LEU A 125 -8.33 -8.64 3.55
N ILE A 126 -9.50 -9.20 3.26
CA ILE A 126 -10.72 -8.41 2.98
C ILE A 126 -11.15 -7.68 4.25
N ILE A 127 -11.24 -8.38 5.38
CA ILE A 127 -11.67 -7.78 6.66
C ILE A 127 -10.67 -6.72 7.12
N GLY A 128 -9.37 -7.01 7.04
CA GLY A 128 -8.30 -6.06 7.37
C GLY A 128 -8.31 -4.83 6.45
N GLY A 129 -8.55 -5.03 5.15
CA GLY A 129 -8.70 -3.94 4.19
C GLY A 129 -9.89 -3.03 4.51
N ILE A 130 -11.06 -3.62 4.79
CA ILE A 130 -12.27 -2.87 5.17
C ILE A 130 -12.04 -2.09 6.47
N SER A 131 -11.42 -2.73 7.47
CA SER A 131 -11.09 -2.08 8.76
C SER A 131 -10.13 -0.91 8.60
N THR A 132 -9.08 -1.08 7.78
CA THR A 132 -8.12 -0.01 7.49
C THR A 132 -8.81 1.18 6.82
N LEU A 133 -9.69 0.91 5.85
CA LEU A 133 -10.40 1.95 5.12
C LEU A 133 -11.37 2.72 6.03
N LEU A 134 -12.11 2.01 6.89
CA LEU A 134 -12.94 2.61 7.93
C LEU A 134 -12.11 3.47 8.89
N SER A 135 -10.98 2.95 9.38
CA SER A 135 -10.09 3.68 10.27
C SER A 135 -9.54 4.94 9.60
N LEU A 136 -9.22 4.88 8.30
CA LEU A 136 -8.70 6.00 7.53
C LEU A 136 -9.75 7.09 7.33
N VAL A 137 -11.00 6.71 7.04
CA VAL A 137 -12.13 7.66 6.95
C VAL A 137 -12.37 8.33 8.30
N LEU A 138 -12.49 7.55 9.38
CA LEU A 138 -12.70 8.10 10.72
C LEU A 138 -11.54 9.00 11.16
N GLY A 139 -10.30 8.55 10.93
CA GLY A 139 -9.09 9.32 11.23
C GLY A 139 -9.02 10.62 10.44
N LEU A 140 -9.45 10.63 9.17
CA LEU A 140 -9.50 11.84 8.37
C LEU A 140 -10.59 12.81 8.87
N VAL A 141 -11.77 12.31 9.24
CA VAL A 141 -12.85 13.13 9.79
C VAL A 141 -12.42 13.77 11.11
N PHE A 142 -11.95 12.97 12.07
CA PHE A 142 -11.50 13.51 13.36
C PHE A 142 -10.23 14.36 13.23
N GLY A 143 -9.29 13.99 12.36
CA GLY A 143 -8.06 14.73 12.12
C GLY A 143 -8.30 16.10 11.48
N THR A 144 -9.24 16.19 10.53
CA THR A 144 -9.60 17.48 9.92
C THR A 144 -10.36 18.38 10.88
N ILE A 145 -11.26 17.82 11.70
CA ILE A 145 -11.93 18.58 12.77
C ILE A 145 -10.88 19.12 13.76
N ALA A 146 -9.99 18.26 14.25
CA ALA A 146 -8.95 18.67 15.18
C ALA A 146 -8.01 19.74 14.58
N GLY A 147 -7.62 19.60 13.31
CA GLY A 147 -6.78 20.57 12.61
C GLY A 147 -7.48 21.89 12.26
N TYR A 148 -8.81 21.94 12.31
CA TYR A 148 -9.56 23.19 12.17
C TYR A 148 -9.67 23.97 13.49
N PHE A 149 -9.73 23.26 14.63
CA PHE A 149 -9.89 23.87 15.96
C PHE A 149 -8.59 24.07 16.74
N GLY A 150 -7.50 23.42 16.35
CA GLY A 150 -6.16 23.55 16.96
C GLY A 150 -5.25 24.48 16.17
#